data_AF-A0A7Y6BZ75-F1
#
_entry.id   AF-A0A7Y6BZ75-F1
#
_cell.length_a   1.000
_cell.length_b   1.000
_cell.length_c   1.000
_cell.angle_alpha   90.00
_cell.angle_beta   90.00
_cell.angle_gamma   90.00
#
_symmetry.space_group_name_H-M   'P 1'
#
loop_
_entity.id
_entity.type
_entity.pdbx_description
1 polymer ?
#
loop_
_entity_poly.entity_id
_entity_poly.type
_entity_poly.pdbx_seq_one_letter_code
_entity_poly.pdbx_strand_id
1 'polypeptide(L)'
;MNTKMPTLLNVIRALLGVQTIYIGIAMGFLIYDILLHGDDYAAFPLSDQAAYFTNAGIRTLLILGPPILTMVFIAKRRYKLTITFMSLTFLFTAAFLQNFLVLLHLFMLLVLLLHKPSKMYLKQEAHVRQYSKRDLQV
;
A
#
# COMPACT_ATOMS: atom_id res chain seq x y z
N MET A 1 -23.31 -10.18 11.96
CA MET A 1 -23.56 -8.72 11.79
C MET A 1 -22.69 -8.22 10.66
N ASN A 2 -23.26 -7.79 9.53
CA ASN A 2 -22.48 -7.33 8.38
C ASN A 2 -22.03 -5.88 8.65
N THR A 3 -20.90 -5.70 9.33
CA THR A 3 -20.40 -4.37 9.70
C THR A 3 -19.95 -3.63 8.44
N LYS A 4 -20.66 -2.53 8.14
CA LYS A 4 -20.33 -1.61 7.06
C LYS A 4 -18.97 -0.95 7.35
N MET A 5 -18.16 -0.78 6.30
CA MET A 5 -16.86 -0.11 6.41
C MET A 5 -17.04 1.35 6.82
N PRO A 6 -16.32 1.85 7.84
CA PRO A 6 -16.37 3.26 8.23
C PRO A 6 -15.95 4.16 7.07
N THR A 7 -16.63 5.29 6.89
CA THR A 7 -16.40 6.22 5.77
C THR A 7 -14.94 6.68 5.69
N LEU A 8 -14.34 7.07 6.82
CA LEU A 8 -12.93 7.50 6.86
C LEU A 8 -11.96 6.40 6.43
N LEU A 9 -12.24 5.15 6.79
CA LEU A 9 -11.40 4.03 6.35
C LEU A 9 -11.54 3.79 4.84
N ASN A 10 -12.75 3.99 4.30
CA ASN A 10 -12.98 3.88 2.87
C ASN A 10 -12.28 5.01 2.10
N VAL A 11 -12.27 6.23 2.64
CA VAL A 11 -11.50 7.35 2.09
C VAL A 11 -10.00 7.03 2.08
N ILE A 12 -9.44 6.51 3.18
CA ILE A 12 -8.03 6.07 3.22
C ILE A 12 -7.76 5.03 2.13
N ARG A 13 -8.62 4.01 2.00
CA ARG A 13 -8.47 2.98 0.96
C ARG A 13 -8.53 3.59 -0.44
N ALA A 14 -9.43 4.54 -0.68
CA ALA A 14 -9.56 5.20 -1.98
C ALA A 14 -8.32 6.07 -2.29
N LEU A 15 -7.81 6.82 -1.32
CA LEU A 15 -6.59 7.64 -1.48
C LEU A 15 -5.37 6.77 -1.82
N LEU A 16 -5.19 5.66 -1.10
CA LEU A 16 -4.15 4.69 -1.42
C LEU A 16 -4.33 4.14 -2.84
N GLY A 17 -5.57 3.89 -3.28
CA GLY A 17 -5.89 3.45 -4.63
C GLY A 17 -5.50 4.47 -5.71
N VAL A 18 -5.88 5.73 -5.51
CA VAL A 18 -5.53 6.84 -6.41
C VAL A 18 -4.02 7.00 -6.51
N GLN A 19 -3.30 6.90 -5.38
CA GLN A 19 -1.84 6.93 -5.38
C GLN A 19 -1.24 5.77 -6.17
N THR A 20 -1.73 4.54 -5.99
CA THR A 20 -1.25 3.38 -6.75
C THR A 20 -1.45 3.59 -8.25
N ILE A 21 -2.61 4.12 -8.68
CA ILE A 21 -2.88 4.42 -10.09
C ILE A 21 -1.91 5.50 -10.61
N TYR A 22 -1.75 6.60 -9.88
CA TYR A 22 -0.84 7.69 -10.25
C TYR A 22 0.59 7.19 -10.46
N ILE A 23 1.11 6.41 -9.51
CA ILE A 23 2.47 5.86 -9.61
C ILE A 23 2.55 4.86 -10.77
N GLY A 24 1.52 4.04 -10.99
CA GLY A 24 1.46 3.13 -12.13
C GLY A 24 1.54 3.86 -13.48
N ILE A 25 0.81 4.96 -13.64
CA ILE A 25 0.86 5.82 -14.84
C ILE A 25 2.24 6.46 -14.98
N ALA A 26 2.80 7.01 -13.90
CA ALA A 26 4.14 7.62 -13.92
C ALA A 26 5.23 6.60 -14.31
N MET A 27 5.13 5.37 -13.82
CA MET A 27 6.01 4.27 -14.23
C MET A 27 5.84 3.92 -15.71
N GLY A 28 4.62 3.94 -16.23
CA GLY A 28 4.36 3.74 -17.66
C GLY A 28 5.06 4.78 -18.53
N PHE A 29 5.01 6.06 -18.15
CA PHE A 29 5.75 7.12 -18.84
C PHE A 29 7.27 6.93 -18.75
N LEU A 30 7.79 6.54 -17.60
CA LEU A 30 9.22 6.27 -17.42
C LEU A 30 9.70 5.10 -18.29
N ILE A 31 8.92 4.02 -18.36
CA ILE A 31 9.23 2.89 -19.26
C ILE A 31 9.19 3.34 -20.73
N TYR A 32 8.17 4.11 -21.11
CA TYR A 32 8.05 4.64 -22.46
C TYR A 32 9.23 5.52 -22.85
N ASP A 33 9.67 6.42 -21.96
CA ASP A 33 10.82 7.30 -22.18
C ASP A 33 12.12 6.50 -22.37
N ILE A 34 12.33 5.46 -21.54
CA ILE A 34 13.48 4.56 -21.66
C ILE A 34 13.47 3.78 -22.98
N LEU A 35 12.30 3.37 -23.45
CA LEU A 35 12.17 2.70 -24.74
C LEU A 35 12.43 3.64 -25.93
N LEU A 36 12.00 4.89 -25.82
CA LEU A 36 12.17 5.89 -26.89
C LEU A 36 13.62 6.37 -27.02
N HIS A 37 14.30 6.55 -25.88
CA HIS A 37 15.69 7.02 -25.80
C HIS A 37 16.68 5.89 -25.46
N GLY A 38 16.35 4.65 -25.82
CA GLY A 38 17.13 3.46 -25.44
C GLY A 38 18.60 3.50 -25.89
N ASP A 39 18.89 4.18 -27.00
CA ASP A 39 20.24 4.33 -27.53
C ASP A 39 21.15 5.17 -26.61
N ASP A 40 20.59 6.18 -25.92
CA ASP A 40 21.33 6.98 -24.95
C ASP A 40 21.69 6.16 -23.70
N TYR A 41 20.86 5.17 -23.36
CA TYR A 41 21.12 4.23 -22.27
C TYR A 41 22.08 3.11 -22.66
N ALA A 42 22.14 2.74 -23.95
CA ALA A 42 23.05 1.71 -24.48
C ALA A 42 24.53 2.11 -24.43
N ALA A 43 24.82 3.41 -24.26
CA ALA A 43 26.18 3.93 -24.11
C ALA A 43 26.85 3.54 -22.77
N PHE A 44 26.08 3.08 -21.78
CA PHE A 44 26.60 2.65 -20.48
C PHE A 44 27.04 1.17 -20.48
N PRO A 45 28.05 0.79 -19.67
CA PRO A 45 28.37 -0.61 -19.44
C PRO A 45 27.15 -1.41 -18.95
N LEU A 46 27.00 -2.65 -19.42
CA LEU A 46 25.90 -3.55 -19.04
C LEU A 46 25.72 -3.70 -17.52
N SER A 47 26.82 -3.70 -16.75
CA SER A 47 26.79 -3.77 -15.29
C SER A 47 26.10 -2.55 -14.65
N ASP A 48 26.35 -1.37 -15.20
CA ASP A 48 25.88 -0.10 -14.66
C ASP A 48 24.40 0.10 -15.00
N GLN A 49 24.00 -0.32 -16.21
CA GLN A 49 22.59 -0.42 -16.58
C GLN A 49 21.85 -1.38 -15.64
N ALA A 50 22.37 -2.60 -15.45
CA ALA A 50 21.73 -3.59 -14.58
C ALA A 50 21.59 -3.07 -13.14
N ALA A 51 22.61 -2.41 -12.60
CA ALA A 51 22.56 -1.79 -11.28
C ALA A 51 21.51 -0.67 -11.20
N TYR A 52 21.45 0.20 -12.22
CA TYR A 52 20.46 1.27 -12.30
C TYR A 52 19.03 0.74 -12.31
N PHE A 53 18.72 -0.19 -13.22
CA PHE A 53 17.38 -0.79 -13.33
C PHE A 53 16.99 -1.58 -12.10
N THR A 54 17.94 -2.32 -11.50
CA THR A 54 17.70 -3.05 -10.25
C THR A 54 17.35 -2.08 -9.12
N ASN A 55 18.11 -1.00 -8.96
CA ASN A 55 17.85 0.02 -7.95
C ASN A 55 16.49 0.71 -8.18
N ALA A 56 16.16 1.07 -9.43
CA ALA A 56 14.88 1.66 -9.78
C ALA A 56 13.70 0.71 -9.50
N GLY A 57 13.87 -0.58 -9.84
CA GLY A 57 12.88 -1.62 -9.57
C GLY A 57 12.65 -1.83 -8.06
N ILE A 58 13.73 -1.91 -7.28
CA ILE A 58 13.65 -2.04 -5.82
C ILE A 58 12.95 -0.81 -5.22
N ARG A 59 13.37 0.40 -5.58
CA ARG A 59 12.75 1.64 -5.08
C ARG A 59 11.26 1.70 -5.39
N THR A 60 10.88 1.31 -6.61
CA THR A 60 9.49 1.24 -7.04
C THR A 60 8.70 0.23 -6.20
N LEU A 61 9.26 -0.96 -5.97
CA LEU A 61 8.64 -1.98 -5.14
C LEU A 61 8.45 -1.52 -3.70
N LEU A 62 9.43 -0.82 -3.12
CA LEU A 62 9.35 -0.28 -1.76
C LEU A 62 8.31 0.84 -1.65
N ILE A 63 8.13 1.65 -2.70
CA ILE A 63 7.11 2.71 -2.70
C ILE A 63 5.70 2.16 -2.92
N LEU A 64 5.52 1.16 -3.79
CA LEU A 64 4.20 0.62 -4.19
C LEU A 64 3.70 -0.54 -3.32
N GLY A 65 4.60 -1.42 -2.90
CA GLY A 65 4.24 -2.66 -2.21
C GLY A 65 3.46 -2.41 -0.92
N PRO A 66 3.98 -1.62 0.02
CA PRO A 66 3.31 -1.34 1.29
C PRO A 66 1.92 -0.69 1.17
N PRO A 67 1.66 0.34 0.31
CA PRO A 67 0.32 0.88 0.17
C PRO A 67 -0.69 -0.12 -0.42
N ILE A 68 -0.27 -0.96 -1.37
CA ILE A 68 -1.12 -2.03 -1.92
C ILE A 68 -1.46 -3.06 -0.83
N LEU A 69 -0.46 -3.51 -0.09
CA LEU A 69 -0.66 -4.45 1.02
C LEU A 69 -1.57 -3.85 2.10
N THR A 70 -1.44 -2.55 2.38
CA THR A 70 -2.32 -1.84 3.32
C THR A 70 -3.78 -1.91 2.86
N MET A 71 -4.06 -1.63 1.58
CA MET A 71 -5.42 -1.76 1.04
C MET A 71 -5.98 -3.18 1.17
N VAL A 72 -5.16 -4.19 0.88
CA VAL A 72 -5.55 -5.61 1.02
C VAL A 72 -5.86 -5.94 2.48
N PHE A 73 -5.05 -5.51 3.43
CA PHE A 73 -5.26 -5.80 4.85
C PHE A 73 -6.40 -5.01 5.48
N ILE A 74 -6.72 -3.83 4.94
CA ILE A 74 -7.96 -3.11 5.26
C ILE A 74 -9.16 -3.97 4.87
N ALA A 75 -9.18 -4.51 3.65
CA ALA A 75 -10.27 -5.37 3.17
C ALA A 75 -10.38 -6.67 3.98
N LYS A 76 -9.23 -7.26 4.37
CA LYS A 76 -9.16 -8.46 5.22
C LYS A 76 -9.41 -8.18 6.71
N ARG A 77 -9.65 -6.92 7.11
CA ARG A 77 -9.86 -6.51 8.52
C ARG A 77 -8.74 -7.01 9.44
N ARG A 78 -7.49 -6.82 9.03
CA ARG A 78 -6.30 -7.21 9.83
C ARG A 78 -5.62 -5.98 10.39
N TYR A 79 -6.04 -5.54 11.57
CA TYR A 79 -5.53 -4.31 12.21
C TYR A 79 -4.00 -4.25 12.29
N LYS A 80 -3.34 -5.26 12.88
CA LYS A 80 -1.89 -5.25 13.09
C LYS A 80 -1.13 -5.06 11.76
N LEU A 81 -1.45 -5.89 10.76
CA LEU A 81 -0.82 -5.80 9.43
C LEU A 81 -1.14 -4.49 8.72
N THR A 82 -2.38 -3.99 8.83
CA THR A 82 -2.77 -2.68 8.27
C THR A 82 -1.89 -1.57 8.83
N ILE A 83 -1.71 -1.51 10.16
CA ILE A 83 -0.84 -0.51 10.78
C ILE A 83 0.62 -0.71 10.38
N THR A 84 1.13 -1.95 10.38
CA THR A 84 2.52 -2.24 9.99
C THR A 84 2.82 -1.76 8.58
N PHE A 85 1.99 -2.13 7.60
CA PHE A 85 2.21 -1.72 6.22
C PHE A 85 1.96 -0.23 6.01
N MET A 86 1.00 0.37 6.70
CA MET A 86 0.80 1.81 6.65
C MET A 86 2.01 2.59 7.18
N SER A 87 2.59 2.15 8.31
CA SER A 87 3.82 2.72 8.86
C SER A 87 4.98 2.55 7.89
N LEU A 88 5.08 1.38 7.24
CA LEU A 88 6.11 1.12 6.25
C LEU A 88 5.96 2.02 5.02
N THR A 89 4.73 2.22 4.53
CA THR A 89 4.43 3.19 3.46
C THR A 89 4.87 4.59 3.86
N PHE A 90 4.55 5.02 5.08
CA PHE A 90 4.96 6.32 5.60
C PHE A 90 6.49 6.46 5.59
N LEU A 91 7.22 5.47 6.10
CA LEU A 91 8.68 5.50 6.16
C LEU A 91 9.31 5.57 4.77
N PHE A 92 8.87 4.76 3.82
CA PHE A 92 9.41 4.80 2.46
C PHE A 92 9.01 6.06 1.70
N THR A 93 7.79 6.56 1.89
CA THR A 93 7.39 7.85 1.30
C THR A 93 8.24 8.99 1.86
N ALA A 94 8.51 8.99 3.17
CA ALA A 94 9.39 9.96 3.81
C ALA A 94 10.83 9.87 3.29
N ALA A 95 11.36 8.66 3.13
CA ALA A 95 12.71 8.44 2.64
C ALA A 95 12.90 8.82 1.16
N PHE A 96 11.91 8.52 0.30
CA PHE A 96 12.10 8.57 -1.16
C PHE A 96 11.39 9.70 -1.88
N LEU A 97 10.29 10.25 -1.34
CA LEU A 97 9.41 11.18 -2.06
C LEU A 97 9.40 12.60 -1.48
N GLN A 98 9.79 12.79 -0.20
CA GLN A 98 9.95 14.08 0.50
C GLN A 98 8.94 15.18 0.10
N ASN A 99 7.67 14.82 -0.09
CA ASN A 99 6.64 15.71 -0.63
C ASN A 99 5.37 15.65 0.24
N PHE A 100 4.29 16.30 -0.21
CA PHE A 100 3.03 16.36 0.53
C PHE A 100 2.45 14.97 0.88
N LEU A 101 2.81 13.92 0.13
CA LEU A 101 2.35 12.56 0.41
C LEU A 101 2.83 12.08 1.79
N VAL A 102 3.98 12.55 2.27
CA VAL A 102 4.49 12.20 3.61
C VAL A 102 3.50 12.64 4.69
N LEU A 103 3.03 13.89 4.60
CA LEU A 103 2.04 14.45 5.52
C LEU A 103 0.69 13.72 5.40
N LEU A 104 0.28 13.39 4.17
CA LEU A 104 -0.93 12.63 3.92
C LEU A 104 -0.88 11.24 4.58
N HIS A 105 0.24 10.53 4.45
CA HIS A 105 0.42 9.20 5.06
C HIS A 105 0.48 9.28 6.58
N LEU A 106 1.12 10.30 7.14
CA LEU A 106 1.10 10.56 8.58
C LEU A 106 -0.34 10.75 9.08
N PHE A 107 -1.12 11.59 8.40
CA PHE A 107 -2.52 11.82 8.75
C PHE A 107 -3.35 10.54 8.67
N MET A 108 -3.24 9.79 7.57
CA MET A 108 -3.94 8.52 7.42
C MET A 108 -3.55 7.51 8.51
N LEU A 109 -2.27 7.45 8.90
CA LEU A 109 -1.79 6.61 10.00
C LEU A 109 -2.39 7.04 11.35
N LEU A 110 -2.43 8.35 11.62
CA LEU A 110 -3.09 8.89 12.81
C LEU A 110 -4.58 8.55 12.84
N VAL A 111 -5.28 8.65 11.71
CA VAL A 111 -6.69 8.25 11.62
C VAL A 111 -6.84 6.76 11.96
N LEU A 112 -6.02 5.87 11.42
CA LEU A 112 -6.06 4.45 11.76
C LEU A 112 -5.75 4.18 13.25
N LEU A 113 -4.88 5.01 13.84
CA LEU A 113 -4.44 4.91 15.24
C LEU A 113 -5.30 5.67 16.24
N LEU A 114 -6.24 6.54 15.83
CA LEU A 114 -7.05 7.34 16.76
C LEU A 114 -8.55 7.15 16.52
N HIS A 115 -8.97 6.93 15.28
CA HIS A 115 -10.38 6.81 14.93
C HIS A 115 -10.95 5.45 15.38
N LYS A 116 -11.69 5.48 16.51
CA LYS A 116 -12.30 4.31 17.15
C LYS A 116 -13.11 3.42 16.17
N PRO A 117 -13.96 3.95 15.26
CA PRO A 117 -14.70 3.12 14.31
C PRO A 117 -13.79 2.33 13.36
N SER A 118 -12.73 2.97 12.85
CA SER A 118 -11.76 2.31 11.96
C SER A 118 -11.02 1.20 12.69
N LYS A 119 -10.60 1.44 13.94
CA LYS A 119 -9.98 0.41 14.78
C LYS A 119 -10.91 -0.76 15.03
N MET A 120 -12.17 -0.50 15.41
CA MET A 120 -13.13 -1.56 15.69
C MET A 120 -13.41 -2.41 14.46
N TYR A 121 -13.59 -1.78 13.29
CA TYR A 121 -13.77 -2.48 12.02
C TYR A 121 -12.57 -3.38 11.68
N LEU A 122 -11.34 -2.87 11.85
CA LEU A 122 -10.12 -3.62 11.54
C LEU A 122 -9.75 -4.68 12.59
N LYS A 123 -10.30 -4.57 13.81
CA LYS A 123 -10.13 -5.57 14.89
C LYS A 123 -11.24 -6.59 14.93
N GLN A 124 -12.35 -6.35 14.23
CA GLN A 124 -13.31 -7.40 13.91
C GLN A 124 -12.62 -8.39 12.98
N GLU A 125 -11.89 -9.33 13.59
CA GLU A 125 -11.55 -10.57 12.93
C GLU A 125 -12.84 -11.10 12.31
N ALA A 126 -12.76 -11.57 11.06
CA ALA A 126 -13.78 -12.48 10.56
C ALA A 126 -13.91 -13.54 11.64
N HIS A 127 -15.00 -13.52 12.41
CA HIS A 127 -15.31 -14.57 13.37
C HIS A 127 -14.97 -15.85 12.63
N VAL A 128 -13.90 -16.53 13.07
CA VAL A 128 -13.74 -17.95 12.83
C VAL A 128 -15.14 -18.47 13.13
N ARG A 129 -15.81 -19.03 12.12
CA ARG A 129 -17.08 -19.72 12.34
C ARG A 129 -16.75 -20.71 13.45
N GLN A 130 -17.07 -20.34 14.68
CA GLN A 130 -17.15 -21.27 15.77
C GLN A 130 -18.39 -22.05 15.39
N TYR A 131 -18.21 -23.09 14.56
CA TYR A 131 -19.14 -24.19 14.58
C TYR A 131 -19.11 -24.65 16.03
N SER A 132 -20.17 -24.29 16.75
CA SER A 132 -20.40 -24.82 18.07
C SER A 132 -20.48 -26.33 17.88
N LYS A 133 -19.82 -27.11 18.75
CA LYS A 133 -19.93 -28.59 18.71
C LYS A 133 -21.38 -29.10 18.76
N ARG A 134 -22.36 -28.23 19.07
CA ARG A 134 -23.80 -28.50 19.00
C ARG A 134 -24.36 -28.58 17.58
N ASP A 135 -23.74 -27.94 16.60
CA ASP A 135 -24.22 -27.92 15.21
C ASP A 135 -23.79 -29.17 14.42
N LEU A 136 -23.00 -30.06 15.03
CA LEU A 136 -22.50 -31.31 14.46
C LEU A 136 -23.21 -32.55 15.03
N GLN A 137 -24.26 -32.37 15.83
CA GLN A 137 -25.13 -33.47 16.29
C GLN A 137 -26.48 -33.37 15.58
N VAL A 138 -26.52 -33.86 14.34
CA VAL A 138 -27.75 -34.29 13.65
C VAL A 138 -27.51 -35.69 13.12
#